data_AF-A0A929FRU9-F1
#
_entry.id   AF-A0A929FRU9-F1
#
_cell.length_a   1.000
_cell.length_b   1.000
_cell.length_c   1.000
_cell.angle_alpha   90.00
_cell.angle_beta   90.00
_cell.angle_gamma   90.00
#
_symmetry.space_group_name_H-M   'P 1'
#
loop_
_entity.id
_entity.type
_entity.pdbx_description
1 polymer ?
#
loop_
_entity_poly.entity_id
_entity_poly.type
_entity_poly.pdbx_seq_one_letter_code
_entity_poly.pdbx_strand_id
1 'polypeptide(L)'
;MIVKFKFFLPLLFLSVIGWSAKASAHGTDIEYQKVQAVQIDAIYAGGQPMGNAQVTVYAPDDPSTPWTTGITDEEGQFTFVPDPSQPGDWEVKVRQAGHGDLITVPVGDSTQAAIATQEGGGNSEGLSWLDYSQDSTLVQKALLSAAGGWGFFGTALFFARRRKTA
;
A
#
# COMPACT_ATOMS: atom_id res chain seq x y z
N MET A 1 -0.65 63.77 67.75
CA MET A 1 0.43 62.78 67.86
C MET A 1 0.40 61.92 66.59
N ILE A 2 1.26 62.24 65.61
CA ILE A 2 1.25 61.60 64.29
C ILE A 2 1.98 60.26 64.42
N VAL A 3 1.24 59.16 64.42
CA VAL A 3 1.82 57.81 64.46
C VAL A 3 2.63 57.63 63.18
N LYS A 4 3.95 57.41 63.30
CA LYS A 4 4.85 57.23 62.16
C LYS A 4 4.51 55.90 61.45
N PHE A 5 3.63 55.97 60.46
CA PHE A 5 3.10 54.82 59.68
C PHE A 5 4.16 54.08 58.83
N LYS A 6 5.42 54.50 58.89
CA LYS A 6 6.54 53.99 58.07
C LYS A 6 6.89 52.52 58.33
N PHE A 7 6.51 51.95 59.48
CA PHE A 7 6.76 50.53 59.81
C PHE A 7 5.60 49.60 59.48
N PHE A 8 4.38 50.11 59.23
CA PHE A 8 3.24 49.27 58.86
C PHE A 8 3.23 48.91 57.37
N LEU A 9 3.77 49.79 56.52
CA LEU A 9 3.88 49.56 55.08
C LEU A 9 4.71 48.32 54.70
N PRO A 10 5.90 48.06 55.26
CA PRO A 10 6.64 46.83 54.95
C PRO A 10 5.95 45.57 55.48
N LEU A 11 5.24 45.66 56.62
CA LEU A 11 4.51 44.52 57.20
C LEU A 11 3.31 44.11 56.35
N LEU A 12 2.61 45.10 55.77
CA LEU A 12 1.53 44.88 54.81
C LEU A 12 2.04 44.21 53.52
N PHE A 13 3.20 44.64 53.01
CA PHE A 13 3.83 44.03 51.84
C PHE A 13 4.28 42.59 52.10
N LEU A 14 4.75 42.27 53.32
CA LEU A 14 5.16 40.91 53.69
C LEU A 14 3.99 39.93 53.75
N SER A 15 2.80 40.39 54.13
CA SER A 15 1.58 39.58 54.22
C SER A 15 1.11 39.07 52.85
N VAL A 16 1.36 39.84 51.77
CA VAL A 16 0.93 39.48 50.40
C VAL A 16 1.79 38.37 49.78
N ILE A 17 3.05 38.22 50.24
CA ILE A 17 4.01 37.25 49.67
C ILE A 17 3.76 35.82 50.18
N GLY A 18 3.00 35.65 51.26
CA GLY A 18 2.69 34.33 51.85
C GLY A 18 1.62 33.50 51.13
N TRP A 19 0.88 34.09 50.18
CA TRP A 19 -0.18 33.41 49.44
C TRP A 19 0.41 32.60 48.28
N SER A 20 0.88 31.38 48.56
CA SER A 20 1.25 30.44 47.51
C SER A 20 -0.03 29.82 46.91
N ALA A 21 -0.48 30.36 45.78
CA ALA A 21 -1.52 29.71 44.99
C ALA A 21 -0.97 28.40 44.40
N LYS A 22 -1.71 27.30 44.52
CA LYS A 22 -1.36 26.05 43.84
C LYS A 22 -1.46 26.29 42.33
N ALA A 23 -0.32 26.34 41.65
CA ALA A 23 -0.27 26.38 40.20
C ALA A 23 -0.59 24.98 39.65
N SER A 24 -1.62 24.88 38.81
CA SER A 24 -1.93 23.65 38.08
C SER A 24 -1.17 23.67 36.75
N ALA A 25 0.01 23.06 36.72
CA ALA A 25 0.68 22.78 35.46
C ALA A 25 -0.07 21.65 34.76
N HIS A 26 -0.48 21.84 33.51
CA HIS A 26 -1.03 20.76 32.70
C HIS A 26 0.14 19.84 32.33
N GLY A 27 0.10 18.58 32.76
CA GLY A 27 0.99 17.54 32.28
C GLY A 27 0.52 17.03 30.92
N THR A 28 1.44 16.56 30.09
CA THR A 28 1.15 15.87 28.83
C THR A 28 1.68 14.45 28.93
N ASP A 29 0.83 13.46 28.74
CA ASP A 29 1.24 12.07 28.59
C ASP A 29 1.43 11.76 27.10
N ILE A 30 2.56 11.13 26.75
CA ILE A 30 2.91 10.78 25.37
C ILE A 30 3.15 9.28 25.30
N GLU A 31 2.36 8.59 24.47
CA GLU A 31 2.56 7.19 24.14
C GLU A 31 2.91 7.05 22.66
N TYR A 32 3.69 6.03 22.31
CA TYR A 32 4.04 5.73 20.93
C TYR A 32 4.01 4.23 20.68
N GLN A 33 3.73 3.85 19.43
CA GLN A 33 3.82 2.48 18.94
C GLN A 33 4.55 2.48 17.60
N LYS A 34 5.36 1.45 17.36
CA LYS A 34 5.97 1.23 16.04
C LYS A 34 5.05 0.32 15.25
N VAL A 35 4.71 0.75 14.04
CA VAL A 35 3.84 0.01 13.12
C VAL A 35 4.51 -0.10 11.76
N GLN A 36 4.15 -1.14 11.00
CA GLN A 36 4.52 -1.25 9.60
C GLN A 36 3.43 -0.57 8.76
N ALA A 37 3.81 0.36 7.91
CA ALA A 37 2.91 1.08 7.03
C ALA A 37 3.20 0.77 5.57
N VAL A 38 2.17 0.86 4.73
CA VAL A 38 2.26 0.80 3.28
C VAL A 38 2.05 2.21 2.75
N GLN A 39 3.00 2.68 1.94
CA GLN A 39 2.87 3.93 1.17
C GLN A 39 2.61 3.59 -0.30
N ILE A 40 1.69 4.34 -0.88
CA ILE A 40 1.30 4.27 -2.29
C ILE A 40 1.75 5.56 -2.94
N ASP A 41 2.56 5.46 -3.99
CA ASP A 41 2.97 6.60 -4.82
C ASP A 41 2.22 6.52 -6.15
N ALA A 42 1.22 7.38 -6.34
CA ALA A 42 0.40 7.41 -7.53
C ALA A 42 0.90 8.48 -8.51
N ILE A 43 1.39 8.03 -9.68
CA ILE A 43 2.00 8.89 -10.68
C ILE A 43 1.38 8.56 -12.05
N TYR A 44 1.01 9.59 -12.81
CA TYR A 44 0.57 9.43 -14.19
C TYR A 44 1.72 8.88 -15.06
N ALA A 45 1.42 8.23 -16.18
CA ALA A 45 2.44 7.78 -17.12
C ALA A 45 3.40 8.90 -17.62
N GLY A 46 2.93 10.16 -17.60
CA GLY A 46 3.76 11.34 -17.88
C GLY A 46 4.67 11.80 -16.74
N GLY A 47 4.71 11.09 -15.61
CA GLY A 47 5.54 11.39 -14.45
C GLY A 47 4.97 12.45 -13.49
N GLN A 48 3.79 13.00 -13.78
CA GLN A 48 3.12 13.94 -12.88
C GLN A 48 2.43 13.20 -11.72
N PRO A 49 2.52 13.70 -10.48
CA PRO A 49 1.77 13.12 -9.36
C PRO A 49 0.26 13.12 -9.59
N MET A 50 -0.40 12.05 -9.14
CA MET A 50 -1.86 11.97 -9.09
C MET A 50 -2.36 12.57 -7.78
N GLY A 51 -2.23 13.88 -7.61
CA GLY A 51 -2.62 14.54 -6.36
C GLY A 51 -4.13 14.71 -6.21
N ASN A 52 -4.69 14.51 -5.02
CA ASN A 52 -6.14 14.44 -4.79
C ASN A 52 -6.86 13.29 -5.53
N ALA A 53 -6.16 12.17 -5.76
CA ALA A 53 -6.75 10.95 -6.31
C ALA A 53 -7.49 10.16 -5.23
N GLN A 54 -8.61 9.53 -5.59
CA GLN A 54 -9.36 8.66 -4.70
C GLN A 54 -8.64 7.33 -4.50
N VAL A 55 -8.42 6.93 -3.25
CA VAL A 55 -7.85 5.64 -2.87
C VAL A 55 -8.90 4.78 -2.18
N THR A 56 -8.94 3.49 -2.52
CA THR A 56 -9.75 2.48 -1.85
C THR A 56 -8.90 1.25 -1.57
N VAL A 57 -8.86 0.83 -0.33
CA VAL A 57 -8.07 -0.33 0.13
C VAL A 57 -9.04 -1.43 0.52
N TYR A 58 -8.80 -2.65 0.07
CA TYR A 58 -9.54 -3.85 0.40
C TYR A 58 -8.64 -4.82 1.15
N ALA A 59 -9.19 -5.42 2.20
CA ALA A 59 -8.48 -6.41 3.00
C ALA A 59 -8.52 -7.79 2.31
N PRO A 60 -7.56 -8.69 2.61
CA PRO A 60 -7.50 -10.01 1.96
C PRO A 60 -8.72 -10.90 2.22
N ASP A 61 -9.40 -10.72 3.35
CA ASP A 61 -10.54 -11.54 3.78
C ASP A 61 -11.88 -11.10 3.15
N ASP A 62 -12.01 -9.82 2.81
CA ASP A 62 -13.13 -9.24 2.08
C ASP A 62 -12.67 -8.29 0.96
N PRO A 63 -12.35 -8.83 -0.24
CA PRO A 63 -11.96 -8.02 -1.39
C PRO A 63 -13.14 -7.24 -2.03
N SER A 64 -14.37 -7.43 -1.53
CA SER A 64 -15.57 -6.81 -2.11
C SER A 64 -16.02 -5.55 -1.37
N THR A 65 -15.66 -5.43 -0.09
CA THR A 65 -16.00 -4.28 0.75
C THR A 65 -14.75 -3.45 1.04
N PRO A 66 -14.77 -2.13 0.80
CA PRO A 66 -13.68 -1.26 1.19
C PRO A 66 -13.35 -1.39 2.69
N TRP A 67 -12.09 -1.74 3.00
CA TRP A 67 -11.58 -1.71 4.36
C TRP A 67 -11.26 -0.27 4.79
N THR A 68 -10.64 0.51 3.90
CA THR A 68 -10.51 1.96 4.06
C THR A 68 -10.60 2.71 2.75
N THR A 69 -10.90 4.00 2.83
CA THR A 69 -10.88 4.93 1.70
C THR A 69 -10.13 6.18 2.08
N GLY A 70 -9.46 6.81 1.11
CA GLY A 70 -8.72 8.05 1.33
C GLY A 70 -8.52 8.84 0.05
N ILE A 71 -7.72 9.88 0.17
CA ILE A 71 -7.32 10.76 -0.92
C ILE A 71 -5.79 10.89 -0.86
N THR A 72 -5.10 10.85 -2.01
CA THR A 72 -3.66 11.14 -2.07
C THR A 72 -3.38 12.62 -1.80
N ASP A 73 -2.22 12.93 -1.24
CA ASP A 73 -1.73 14.32 -1.09
C ASP A 73 -1.34 14.96 -2.43
N GLU A 74 -0.81 16.19 -2.42
CA GLU A 74 -0.43 16.91 -3.64
C GLU A 74 0.70 16.22 -4.42
N GLU A 75 1.57 15.50 -3.72
CA GLU A 75 2.64 14.66 -4.24
C GLU A 75 2.16 13.28 -4.71
N GLY A 76 0.85 13.00 -4.66
CA GLY A 76 0.27 11.74 -5.12
C GLY A 76 0.47 10.58 -4.14
N GLN A 77 0.83 10.85 -2.89
CA GLN A 77 1.13 9.83 -1.89
C GLN A 77 -0.10 9.53 -1.03
N PHE A 78 -0.25 8.27 -0.66
CA PHE A 78 -1.23 7.82 0.33
C PHE A 78 -0.64 6.71 1.19
N THR A 79 -0.75 6.85 2.51
CA THR A 79 -0.19 5.87 3.46
C THR A 79 -1.28 5.28 4.33
N PHE A 80 -1.25 3.96 4.50
CA PHE A 80 -2.12 3.25 5.44
C PHE A 80 -1.33 2.21 6.24
N VAL A 81 -1.86 1.87 7.41
CA VAL A 81 -1.31 0.81 8.28
C VAL A 81 -2.26 -0.38 8.20
N PRO A 82 -1.89 -1.47 7.51
CA PRO A 82 -2.75 -2.65 7.43
C PRO A 82 -2.92 -3.31 8.80
N ASP A 83 -4.03 -4.01 8.99
CA ASP A 83 -4.28 -4.79 10.20
C ASP A 83 -3.29 -5.97 10.27
N PRO A 84 -2.40 -6.05 11.28
CA PRO A 84 -1.40 -7.10 11.38
C PRO A 84 -2.01 -8.50 11.63
N SER A 85 -3.29 -8.58 12.03
CA SER A 85 -4.00 -9.85 12.15
C SER A 85 -4.47 -10.43 10.82
N GLN A 86 -4.34 -9.66 9.73
CA GLN A 86 -4.80 -10.01 8.38
C GLN A 86 -3.62 -10.02 7.38
N PRO A 87 -2.68 -10.96 7.51
CA PRO A 87 -1.62 -11.14 6.51
C PRO A 87 -2.21 -11.65 5.19
N GLY A 88 -1.62 -11.25 4.07
CA GLY A 88 -2.05 -11.66 2.75
C GLY A 88 -1.94 -10.54 1.72
N ASP A 89 -2.66 -10.73 0.62
CA ASP A 89 -2.67 -9.83 -0.53
C ASP A 89 -3.77 -8.78 -0.36
N TRP A 90 -3.35 -7.55 -0.08
CA TRP A 90 -4.25 -6.39 0.02
C TRP A 90 -4.43 -5.77 -1.35
N GLU A 91 -5.65 -5.40 -1.72
CA GLU A 91 -5.88 -4.68 -2.98
C GLU A 91 -6.01 -3.18 -2.74
N VAL A 92 -5.32 -2.39 -3.55
CA VAL A 92 -5.36 -0.93 -3.48
C VAL A 92 -5.71 -0.37 -4.83
N LYS A 93 -6.81 0.37 -4.87
CA LYS A 93 -7.34 1.03 -6.06
C LYS A 93 -7.12 2.53 -5.95
N VAL A 94 -6.44 3.11 -6.93
CA VAL A 94 -6.26 4.57 -7.03
C VAL A 94 -6.95 5.08 -8.28
N ARG A 95 -7.79 6.13 -8.18
CA ARG A 95 -8.51 6.71 -9.32
C ARG A 95 -8.57 8.23 -9.30
N GLN A 96 -8.35 8.85 -10.45
CA GLN A 96 -8.52 10.28 -10.66
C GLN A 96 -8.92 10.57 -12.11
N ALA A 97 -9.97 11.38 -12.32
CA ALA A 97 -10.36 11.90 -13.63
C ALA A 97 -10.47 10.85 -14.77
N GLY A 98 -10.91 9.63 -14.46
CA GLY A 98 -11.03 8.53 -15.43
C GLY A 98 -9.76 7.71 -15.63
N HIS A 99 -8.64 8.12 -15.03
CA HIS A 99 -7.42 7.32 -14.89
C HIS A 99 -7.41 6.59 -13.54
N GLY A 100 -6.65 5.50 -13.47
CA GLY A 100 -6.44 4.78 -12.23
C GLY A 100 -6.10 3.32 -12.45
N ASP A 101 -5.68 2.67 -11.38
CA ASP A 101 -5.24 1.28 -11.39
C ASP A 101 -5.65 0.55 -10.10
N LEU A 102 -5.55 -0.78 -10.13
CA LEU A 102 -5.73 -1.68 -8.99
C LEU A 102 -4.47 -2.50 -8.82
N ILE A 103 -3.78 -2.34 -7.69
CA ILE A 103 -2.55 -3.08 -7.38
C ILE A 103 -2.77 -4.03 -6.21
N THR A 104 -1.95 -5.07 -6.14
CA THR A 104 -1.88 -6.00 -5.01
C THR A 104 -0.64 -5.70 -4.18
N VAL A 105 -0.82 -5.56 -2.87
CA VAL A 105 0.24 -5.31 -1.90
C VAL A 105 0.31 -6.50 -0.93
N PRO A 106 1.40 -7.28 -0.95
CA PRO A 106 1.58 -8.36 0.01
C PRO A 106 1.95 -7.80 1.39
N VAL A 107 1.20 -8.18 2.42
CA VAL A 107 1.41 -7.81 3.82
C VAL A 107 1.68 -9.07 4.65
N GLY A 108 2.78 -9.11 5.40
CA GLY A 108 3.20 -10.26 6.23
C GLY A 108 4.61 -10.76 5.92
N ASP A 109 4.97 -11.96 6.37
CA ASP A 109 6.34 -12.53 6.32
C ASP A 109 6.89 -12.83 4.90
N SER A 110 6.17 -12.43 3.85
CA SER A 110 6.68 -12.41 2.48
C SER A 110 7.67 -11.26 2.33
N THR A 111 8.91 -11.51 2.77
CA THR A 111 10.03 -10.60 2.64
C THR A 111 10.41 -10.46 1.17
N GLN A 112 9.72 -9.56 0.47
CA GLN A 112 10.25 -8.88 -0.69
C GLN A 112 9.44 -7.59 -0.86
N ALA A 113 10.12 -6.46 -0.66
CA ALA A 113 9.63 -5.17 -1.13
C ALA A 113 9.52 -5.25 -2.67
N ALA A 114 8.38 -5.74 -3.15
CA ALA A 114 8.04 -5.72 -4.55
C ALA A 114 7.72 -4.25 -4.87
N ILE A 115 8.67 -3.55 -5.47
CA ILE A 115 8.36 -2.35 -6.25
C ILE A 115 7.61 -2.87 -7.47
N ALA A 116 6.30 -3.04 -7.34
CA ALA A 116 5.43 -3.39 -8.45
C ALA A 116 5.18 -2.13 -9.27
N THR A 117 6.12 -1.81 -10.16
CA THR A 117 5.84 -0.88 -11.27
C THR A 117 4.93 -1.61 -12.24
N GLN A 118 3.61 -1.43 -12.10
CA GLN A 118 2.67 -1.77 -13.17
C GLN A 118 2.66 -0.60 -14.15
N GLU A 119 3.29 -0.81 -15.31
CA GLU A 119 3.24 0.15 -16.41
C GLU A 119 1.82 0.18 -16.98
N GLY A 120 1.20 1.35 -16.91
CA GLY A 120 -0.12 1.61 -17.48
C GLY A 120 -0.20 1.19 -18.96
N GLY A 121 -1.28 0.49 -19.29
CA GLY A 121 -1.52 -0.16 -20.58
C GLY A 121 -1.20 0.69 -21.81
N GLY A 122 -0.15 0.28 -22.52
CA GLY A 122 0.10 0.54 -23.92
C GLY A 122 -0.04 -0.75 -24.72
N ASN A 123 -1.17 -0.91 -25.37
CA ASN A 123 -1.51 -1.91 -26.38
C ASN A 123 -0.35 -2.24 -27.34
N SER A 124 0.33 -3.35 -27.09
CA SER A 124 0.89 -4.23 -28.12
C SER A 124 0.93 -5.65 -27.56
N GLU A 125 0.18 -6.54 -28.19
CA GLU A 125 0.21 -7.97 -27.88
C GLU A 125 1.58 -8.54 -28.26
N GLY A 126 2.53 -8.43 -27.33
CA GLY A 126 3.78 -9.17 -27.32
C GLY A 126 3.55 -10.47 -26.55
N LEU A 127 3.27 -11.54 -27.28
CA LEU A 127 3.18 -12.93 -26.85
C LEU A 127 4.07 -13.28 -25.64
N SER A 128 3.51 -13.21 -24.42
CA SER A 128 4.14 -13.64 -23.17
C SER A 128 3.93 -15.14 -22.96
N TRP A 129 4.74 -15.97 -23.62
CA TRP A 129 4.75 -17.44 -23.42
C TRP A 129 5.94 -17.93 -22.59
N LEU A 130 6.73 -17.02 -22.01
CA LEU A 130 8.02 -17.36 -21.40
C LEU A 130 8.19 -16.85 -19.97
N ASP A 131 7.13 -16.36 -19.32
CA ASP A 131 7.14 -16.15 -17.87
C ASP A 131 6.53 -17.36 -17.14
N TYR A 132 7.17 -18.52 -17.35
CA TYR A 132 6.88 -19.70 -16.57
C TYR A 132 7.81 -19.69 -15.36
N SER A 133 7.23 -19.36 -14.20
CA SER A 133 7.87 -19.42 -12.87
C SER A 133 8.79 -20.63 -12.71
N GLN A 134 9.97 -20.42 -12.12
CA GLN A 134 11.09 -21.35 -12.04
C GLN A 134 10.86 -22.66 -11.25
N ASP A 135 9.61 -23.03 -10.94
CA ASP A 135 9.26 -24.19 -10.11
C ASP A 135 8.47 -25.29 -10.86
N SER A 136 8.69 -25.42 -12.18
CA SER A 136 8.22 -26.60 -12.91
C SER A 136 9.08 -27.81 -12.56
N THR A 137 8.47 -28.80 -11.89
CA THR A 137 9.05 -30.14 -11.78
C THR A 137 9.41 -30.66 -13.18
N LEU A 138 10.60 -31.25 -13.33
CA LEU A 138 11.14 -31.73 -14.63
C LEU A 138 10.16 -32.64 -15.40
N VAL A 139 9.29 -33.35 -14.67
CA VAL A 139 8.24 -34.22 -15.22
C VAL A 139 7.17 -33.42 -15.96
N GLN A 140 6.75 -32.27 -15.43
CA GLN A 140 5.76 -31.40 -16.10
C GLN A 140 6.30 -30.87 -17.42
N LYS A 141 7.58 -30.48 -17.47
CA LYS A 141 8.25 -30.07 -18.72
C LYS A 141 8.28 -31.20 -19.74
N ALA A 142 8.65 -32.40 -19.31
CA ALA A 142 8.71 -33.57 -20.19
C ALA A 142 7.34 -33.91 -20.79
N LEU A 143 6.26 -33.84 -19.99
CA LEU A 143 4.90 -34.09 -20.45
C LEU A 143 4.44 -33.05 -21.48
N LEU A 144 4.70 -31.77 -21.25
CA LEU A 144 4.35 -30.70 -22.20
C LEU A 144 5.11 -30.84 -23.52
N SER A 145 6.41 -31.16 -23.47
CA SER A 145 7.21 -31.41 -24.68
C SER A 145 6.71 -32.64 -25.45
N ALA A 146 6.33 -33.72 -24.75
CA ALA A 146 5.79 -34.92 -25.38
C ALA A 146 4.41 -34.67 -26.03
N ALA A 147 3.52 -33.93 -25.35
CA ALA A 147 2.22 -33.57 -25.87
C ALA A 147 2.32 -32.66 -27.11
N GLY A 148 3.20 -31.65 -27.05
CA GLY A 148 3.48 -30.77 -28.19
C GLY A 148 4.03 -31.55 -29.39
N GLY A 149 5.05 -32.39 -29.17
CA GLY A 149 5.61 -33.25 -30.21
C GLY A 149 4.57 -34.16 -30.85
N TRP A 150 3.74 -34.83 -30.04
CA TRP A 150 2.65 -35.69 -30.54
C TRP A 150 1.63 -34.92 -31.38
N GLY A 151 1.29 -33.69 -31.00
CA GLY A 151 0.39 -32.81 -31.77
C GLY A 151 0.92 -32.53 -33.18
N PHE A 152 2.21 -32.23 -33.32
CA PHE A 152 2.85 -32.01 -34.63
C PHE A 152 2.88 -33.30 -35.47
N PHE A 153 3.23 -34.44 -34.87
CA PHE A 153 3.23 -35.74 -35.56
C PHE A 153 1.83 -36.15 -36.02
N GLY A 154 0.80 -35.98 -35.18
CA GLY A 154 -0.59 -36.27 -35.53
C GLY A 154 -1.10 -35.42 -36.68
N THR A 155 -0.77 -34.12 -36.66
CA THR A 155 -1.15 -33.19 -37.73
C THR A 155 -0.46 -33.57 -39.05
N ALA A 156 0.83 -33.91 -39.03
CA ALA A 156 1.56 -34.35 -40.21
C ALA A 156 0.97 -35.64 -40.82
N LEU A 157 0.64 -36.63 -39.98
CA LEU A 157 0.01 -37.89 -40.43
C LEU A 157 -1.40 -37.67 -40.98
N PHE A 158 -2.19 -36.77 -40.40
CA PHE A 158 -3.53 -36.43 -40.89
C PHE A 158 -3.49 -35.90 -42.32
N PHE A 159 -2.55 -35.01 -42.64
CA PHE A 159 -2.37 -34.49 -43.99
C PHE A 159 -1.70 -35.50 -44.94
N ALA A 160 -0.78 -36.35 -44.46
CA ALA A 160 -0.16 -37.39 -45.26
C ALA A 160 -1.18 -38.44 -45.76
N ARG A 161 -2.23 -38.73 -44.97
CA ARG A 161 -3.27 -39.71 -45.33
C ARG A 161 -4.21 -39.22 -46.46
N ARG A 162 -4.29 -37.92 -46.75
CA ARG A 162 -5.18 -37.37 -47.79
C ARG A 162 -4.67 -37.53 -49.23
N ARG A 163 -3.49 -38.11 -49.46
CA ARG A 163 -3.04 -38.45 -50.81
C ARG A 163 -3.42 -39.89 -51.18
N LYS A 164 -4.70 -40.10 -51.53
CA LYS A 164 -5.08 -41.18 -52.43
C LYS A 164 -6.00 -40.66 -53.53
N THR A 165 -5.47 -40.78 -54.76
CA THR A 165 -6.12 -40.88 -56.07
C THR A 165 -6.87 -39.67 -56.64
N ALA A 166 -6.26 -39.09 -57.68
CA ALA A 166 -6.86 -39.05 -59.02
C ALA A 166 -5.91 -39.80 -59.96
#